data_AF-A0A964RT43-F1
#
_entry.id   AF-A0A964RT43-F1
#
_cell.length_a   1.000
_cell.length_b   1.000
_cell.length_c   1.000
_cell.angle_alpha   90.00
_cell.angle_beta   90.00
_cell.angle_gamma   90.00
#
_symmetry.space_group_name_H-M   'P 1'
#
loop_
_entity.id
_entity.type
_entity.pdbx_description
1 polymer ?
#
loop_
_entity_poly.entity_id
_entity_poly.type
_entity_poly.pdbx_seq_one_letter_code
_entity_poly.pdbx_strand_id
1 'polypeptide(L)'
;MQNCEAYADKANIISAKMPNTFLYESMASNELLAHVVSMKYQYAMPLYRMESYFKMMDVNLSRQTLSNWIISCANELHPVFDYMKQELLKRNYIHADETYVKVIEENGKDSNSKRFMWLYRSGGVENPVILYDYQKTRSGSCAEEFLKGFSGYLQTDYSDIIIIPIFSQIFSNQAIH
;
A
#
# COMPACT_ATOMS: atom_id res chain seq x y z
N MET A 1 18.00 -62.81 5.83
CA MET A 1 16.84 -63.71 5.89
C MET A 1 15.87 -63.07 6.87
N GLN A 2 14.97 -62.23 6.34
CA GLN A 2 13.52 -62.52 6.26
C GLN A 2 12.85 -62.36 7.64
N ASN A 3 11.87 -61.50 7.91
CA ASN A 3 10.99 -60.67 7.09
C ASN A 3 10.39 -59.60 8.02
N CYS A 4 10.57 -58.31 7.75
CA CYS A 4 9.74 -57.23 8.31
C CYS A 4 9.45 -56.16 7.25
N GLU A 5 9.25 -56.58 6.00
CA GLU A 5 8.72 -55.74 4.91
C GLU A 5 7.44 -56.38 4.33
N ALA A 6 6.50 -56.72 5.21
CA ALA A 6 5.15 -57.09 4.80
C ALA A 6 4.20 -56.19 5.58
N TYR A 7 3.29 -55.51 4.87
CA TYR A 7 2.36 -54.49 5.37
C TYR A 7 2.95 -53.08 5.51
N ALA A 8 3.56 -52.58 4.44
CA ALA A 8 3.35 -51.16 4.11
C ALA A 8 1.89 -51.00 3.65
N ASP A 9 0.97 -50.98 4.61
CA ASP A 9 -0.37 -50.45 4.37
C ASP A 9 -0.16 -49.08 3.73
N LYS A 10 -0.74 -48.87 2.55
CA LYS A 10 -0.71 -47.58 1.86
C LYS A 10 -1.26 -46.56 2.86
N ALA A 11 -0.37 -45.82 3.52
CA ALA A 11 -0.73 -44.71 4.36
C ALA A 11 -1.39 -43.69 3.44
N ASN A 12 -2.71 -43.74 3.37
CA ASN A 12 -3.49 -42.81 2.59
C ASN A 12 -3.44 -41.51 3.38
N ILE A 13 -2.45 -40.66 3.08
CA ILE A 13 -2.34 -39.33 3.68
C ILE A 13 -3.49 -38.51 3.10
N ILE A 14 -4.66 -38.62 3.73
CA ILE A 14 -5.82 -37.78 3.42
C ILE A 14 -5.54 -36.44 4.11
N SER A 15 -4.84 -35.56 3.39
CA SER A 15 -4.63 -34.19 3.85
C SER A 15 -5.92 -33.40 3.70
N ALA A 16 -6.37 -32.74 4.77
CA ALA A 16 -7.50 -31.84 4.69
C ALA A 16 -7.17 -30.70 3.71
N LYS A 17 -8.16 -30.25 2.94
CA LYS A 17 -7.99 -29.09 2.07
C LYS A 17 -7.56 -27.91 2.94
N MET A 18 -6.36 -27.37 2.69
CA MET A 18 -5.90 -26.20 3.45
C MET A 18 -6.93 -25.08 3.33
N PRO A 19 -7.21 -24.34 4.42
CA PRO A 19 -8.06 -23.16 4.33
C PRO A 19 -7.46 -22.19 3.32
N ASN A 20 -8.31 -21.49 2.56
CA ASN A 20 -7.83 -20.49 1.61
C ASN A 20 -7.04 -19.42 2.37
N THR A 21 -5.73 -19.36 2.15
CA THR A 21 -4.87 -18.33 2.71
C THR A 21 -4.92 -17.09 1.81
N PHE A 22 -4.83 -15.91 2.42
CA PHE A 22 -4.79 -14.64 1.72
C PHE A 22 -3.54 -14.52 0.85
N LEU A 23 -2.40 -15.00 1.35
CA LEU A 23 -1.20 -15.21 0.56
C LEU A 23 -1.05 -16.70 0.25
N TYR A 24 -1.10 -17.06 -1.03
CA TYR A 24 -0.92 -18.44 -1.47
C TYR A 24 0.49 -18.93 -1.13
N GLU A 25 0.61 -20.16 -0.62
CA GLU A 25 1.88 -20.81 -0.22
C GLU A 25 2.70 -20.07 0.85
N SER A 26 2.14 -19.07 1.54
CA SER A 26 2.81 -18.43 2.67
C SER A 26 2.73 -19.28 3.93
N MET A 27 3.81 -19.28 4.71
CA MET A 27 3.83 -19.88 6.05
C MET A 27 3.03 -19.05 7.08
N ALA A 28 2.62 -17.82 6.74
CA ALA A 28 1.85 -16.96 7.63
C ALA A 28 0.34 -17.23 7.52
N SER A 29 -0.33 -17.33 8.67
CA SER A 29 -1.79 -17.35 8.71
C SER A 29 -2.37 -15.95 8.40
N ASN A 30 -3.64 -15.90 8.02
CA ASN A 30 -4.32 -14.63 7.71
C ASN A 30 -4.34 -13.69 8.92
N GLU A 31 -4.51 -14.24 10.12
CA GLU A 31 -4.50 -13.51 11.39
C GLU A 31 -3.12 -12.90 11.66
N LEU A 32 -2.04 -13.65 11.41
CA LEU A 32 -0.68 -13.16 11.57
C LEU A 32 -0.39 -12.02 10.59
N LEU A 33 -0.79 -12.17 9.32
CA LEU A 33 -0.63 -11.13 8.31
C LEU A 33 -1.41 -9.85 8.69
N ALA A 34 -2.67 -10.00 9.11
CA ALA A 34 -3.47 -8.88 9.58
C ALA A 34 -2.79 -8.18 10.76
N HIS A 35 -2.29 -8.95 11.73
CA HIS A 35 -1.57 -8.40 12.88
C HIS A 35 -0.31 -7.63 12.48
N VAL A 36 0.52 -8.19 11.59
CA VAL A 36 1.75 -7.53 11.10
C VAL A 36 1.42 -6.22 10.37
N VAL A 37 0.39 -6.22 9.51
CA VAL A 37 -0.06 -5.01 8.79
C VAL A 37 -0.58 -3.97 9.78
N SER A 38 -1.38 -4.35 10.78
CA SER A 38 -1.84 -3.43 11.82
C SER A 38 -0.69 -2.87 12.64
N MET A 39 0.26 -3.69 13.08
CA MET A 39 1.47 -3.22 13.78
C MET A 39 2.23 -2.19 12.94
N LYS A 40 2.39 -2.46 11.64
CA LYS A 40 3.13 -1.59 10.73
C LYS A 40 2.46 -0.23 10.53
N TYR A 41 1.17 -0.22 10.21
CA TYR A 41 0.48 0.99 9.73
C TYR A 41 -0.40 1.65 10.77
N GLN A 42 -1.14 0.88 11.57
CA GLN A 42 -2.00 1.43 12.64
C GLN A 42 -1.16 1.90 13.83
N TYR A 43 -0.17 1.10 14.23
CA TYR A 43 0.68 1.38 15.40
C TYR A 43 2.05 1.97 15.04
N ALA A 44 2.29 2.24 13.76
CA ALA A 44 3.54 2.81 13.24
C ALA A 44 4.81 2.07 13.71
N MET A 45 4.72 0.75 13.93
CA MET A 45 5.84 -0.03 14.45
C MET A 45 6.90 -0.26 13.36
N PRO A 46 8.17 0.11 13.57
CA PRO A 46 9.24 -0.21 12.62
C PRO A 46 9.51 -1.72 12.57
N LEU A 47 9.95 -2.24 11.41
CA LEU A 47 10.20 -3.68 11.22
C LEU A 47 11.24 -4.26 12.17
N TYR A 48 12.29 -3.51 12.50
CA TYR A 48 13.29 -3.96 13.48
C TYR A 48 12.69 -4.12 14.88
N ARG A 49 11.70 -3.30 15.23
CA ARG A 49 11.02 -3.38 16.52
C ARG A 49 10.05 -4.55 16.55
N MET A 50 9.36 -4.82 15.44
CA MET A 50 8.55 -6.03 15.29
C MET A 50 9.39 -7.30 15.38
N GLU A 51 10.56 -7.35 14.74
CA GLU A 51 11.51 -8.47 14.85
C GLU A 51 11.89 -8.73 16.31
N SER A 52 12.26 -7.70 17.07
CA SER A 52 12.52 -7.84 18.51
C SER A 52 11.29 -8.27 19.32
N TYR A 53 10.10 -7.78 18.96
CA TYR A 53 8.84 -8.14 19.62
C TYR A 53 8.51 -9.62 19.45
N PHE A 54 8.61 -10.16 18.24
CA PHE A 54 8.40 -11.59 18.00
C PHE A 54 9.49 -12.45 18.66
N LYS A 55 10.74 -11.99 18.65
CA LYS A 55 11.85 -12.68 19.31
C LYS A 55 11.63 -12.81 20.82
N MET A 56 10.99 -11.84 21.46
CA MET A 56 10.63 -11.90 22.89
C MET A 56 9.61 -13.02 23.20
N MET A 57 8.86 -13.47 22.18
CA MET A 57 7.92 -14.59 22.27
C MET A 57 8.53 -15.90 21.73
N ASP A 58 9.86 -15.98 21.64
CA ASP A 58 10.62 -17.09 21.06
C ASP A 58 10.28 -17.39 19.58
N VAL A 59 9.72 -16.41 18.87
CA VAL A 59 9.42 -16.50 17.43
C VAL A 59 10.48 -15.76 16.62
N ASN A 60 11.27 -16.51 15.84
CA ASN A 60 12.31 -15.95 15.00
C ASN A 60 11.75 -15.50 13.63
N LEU A 61 11.31 -14.25 13.54
CA LEU A 61 10.88 -13.62 12.28
C LEU A 61 11.85 -12.53 11.85
N SER A 62 12.52 -12.76 10.72
CA SER A 62 13.45 -11.77 10.18
C SER A 62 12.73 -10.53 9.66
N ARG A 63 13.40 -9.37 9.70
CA ARG A 63 12.93 -8.15 9.02
C ARG A 63 12.58 -8.37 7.54
N GLN A 64 13.35 -9.21 6.85
CA GLN A 64 13.14 -9.51 5.44
C GLN A 64 11.83 -10.26 5.23
N THR A 65 11.55 -11.27 6.05
CA THR A 65 10.30 -12.02 6.03
C THR A 65 9.09 -11.10 6.26
N LEU A 66 9.15 -10.26 7.30
CA LEU A 66 8.09 -9.30 7.60
C LEU A 66 7.87 -8.30 6.46
N SER A 67 8.95 -7.80 5.86
CA SER A 67 8.88 -6.88 4.71
C SER A 67 8.23 -7.55 3.50
N ASN A 68 8.63 -8.77 3.18
CA ASN A 68 8.08 -9.51 2.04
C ASN A 68 6.59 -9.76 2.23
N TRP A 69 6.15 -10.16 3.43
CA TRP A 69 4.73 -10.33 3.72
C TRP A 69 3.91 -9.05 3.54
N ILE A 70 4.43 -7.91 4.01
CA ILE A 70 3.75 -6.62 3.82
C ILE A 70 3.63 -6.27 2.34
N ILE A 71 4.69 -6.46 1.55
CA ILE A 71 4.67 -6.20 0.10
C ILE A 71 3.68 -7.13 -0.61
N SER A 72 3.70 -8.42 -0.29
CA SER A 72 2.76 -9.39 -0.84
C SER A 72 1.31 -9.01 -0.52
N CYS A 73 1.03 -8.62 0.73
CA CYS A 73 -0.31 -8.16 1.11
C CYS A 73 -0.72 -6.90 0.32
N ALA A 74 0.19 -5.95 0.11
CA ALA A 74 -0.09 -4.76 -0.68
C ALA A 74 -0.43 -5.10 -2.15
N ASN A 75 0.24 -6.08 -2.74
CA ASN A 75 -0.05 -6.56 -4.09
C ASN A 75 -1.44 -7.21 -4.18
N GLU A 76 -1.78 -8.09 -3.23
CA GLU A 76 -3.11 -8.73 -3.20
C GLU A 76 -4.24 -7.73 -2.92
N LEU A 77 -3.97 -6.65 -2.20
CA LEU A 77 -4.94 -5.56 -1.95
C LEU A 77 -5.02 -4.53 -3.08
N HIS A 78 -4.17 -4.63 -4.11
CA HIS A 78 -4.15 -3.67 -5.21
C HIS A 78 -5.51 -3.52 -5.93
N PRO A 79 -6.29 -4.59 -6.19
CA PRO A 79 -7.62 -4.44 -6.78
C PRO A 79 -8.59 -3.62 -5.92
N VAL A 80 -8.44 -3.66 -4.58
CA VAL A 80 -9.23 -2.82 -3.66
C VAL A 80 -8.82 -1.37 -3.80
N PHE A 81 -7.51 -1.09 -3.92
CA PHE A 81 -7.00 0.25 -4.19
C PHE A 81 -7.55 0.81 -5.51
N ASP A 82 -7.55 0.01 -6.58
CA ASP A 82 -8.10 0.40 -7.88
C ASP A 82 -9.60 0.70 -7.82
N TYR A 83 -10.36 -0.13 -7.11
CA TYR A 83 -11.78 0.10 -6.90
C TYR A 83 -12.04 1.38 -6.11
N MET A 84 -11.31 1.60 -5.01
CA MET A 84 -11.39 2.83 -4.24
C MET A 84 -11.03 4.06 -5.08
N LYS A 85 -10.05 3.95 -5.97
CA LYS A 85 -9.69 5.02 -6.91
C LYS A 85 -10.85 5.33 -7.85
N GLN A 86 -11.51 4.32 -8.42
CA GLN A 86 -12.69 4.53 -9.26
C GLN A 86 -13.81 5.24 -8.48
N GLU A 87 -14.06 4.84 -7.23
CA GLU A 87 -15.07 5.48 -6.37
C GLU A 87 -14.69 6.91 -5.97
N LEU A 88 -13.40 7.22 -5.85
CA LEU A 88 -12.90 8.57 -5.63
C LEU A 88 -13.15 9.45 -6.86
N LEU A 89 -12.87 8.96 -8.08
CA LEU A 89 -13.04 9.71 -9.32
C LEU A 89 -14.51 10.02 -9.66
N LYS A 90 -15.46 9.27 -9.08
CA LYS A 90 -16.91 9.52 -9.20
C LYS A 90 -17.41 10.63 -8.27
N ARG A 91 -16.58 11.11 -7.34
CA ARG A 91 -17.00 12.16 -6.39
C ARG A 91 -17.04 13.51 -7.10
N ASN A 92 -17.78 14.45 -6.51
CA ASN A 92 -17.83 15.83 -7.03
C ASN A 92 -16.74 16.73 -6.44
N TYR A 93 -16.09 16.31 -5.35
CA TYR A 93 -15.14 17.11 -4.61
C TYR A 93 -14.00 16.23 -4.08
N ILE A 94 -12.76 16.64 -4.31
CA ILE A 94 -11.54 15.97 -3.82
C ILE A 94 -10.64 17.01 -3.17
N HIS A 95 -10.01 16.64 -2.06
CA HIS A 95 -8.87 17.33 -1.49
C HIS A 95 -7.60 16.59 -1.91
N ALA A 96 -6.58 17.34 -2.34
CA ALA A 96 -5.24 16.82 -2.61
C ALA A 96 -4.20 17.58 -1.81
N ASP A 97 -3.31 16.85 -1.17
CA ASP A 97 -2.17 17.38 -0.42
C ASP A 97 -0.93 16.53 -0.73
N GLU A 98 0.25 17.14 -0.78
CA GLU A 98 1.50 16.41 -1.00
C GLU A 98 2.47 16.62 0.16
N THR A 99 3.00 15.51 0.68
CA THR A 99 4.00 15.53 1.74
C THR A 99 5.35 15.05 1.22
N TYR A 100 6.40 15.79 1.57
CA TYR A 100 7.78 15.39 1.29
C TYR A 100 8.19 14.16 2.12
N VAL A 101 8.77 13.16 1.47
CA VAL A 101 9.30 11.96 2.12
C VAL A 101 10.78 11.78 1.80
N LYS A 102 11.60 11.61 2.84
CA LYS A 102 13.01 11.27 2.70
C LYS A 102 13.16 9.76 2.51
N VAL A 103 13.82 9.36 1.44
CA VAL A 103 14.05 7.95 1.11
C VAL A 103 15.53 7.63 1.18
N ILE A 104 15.84 6.47 1.77
CA ILE A 104 17.17 5.89 1.81
C ILE A 104 17.34 5.07 0.53
N GLU A 105 18.44 5.26 -0.20
CA GLU A 105 18.71 4.44 -1.39
C GLU A 105 19.05 3.00 -0.99
N GLU A 106 18.92 2.08 -1.95
CA GLU A 106 19.27 0.67 -1.76
C GLU A 106 20.73 0.46 -1.30
N ASN A 107 21.62 1.42 -1.60
CA ASN A 107 23.01 1.43 -1.17
C ASN A 107 23.22 1.89 0.29
N GLY A 108 22.14 2.16 1.04
CA GLY A 108 22.17 2.58 2.44
C GLY A 108 22.60 4.04 2.67
N LYS A 109 22.78 4.84 1.61
CA LYS A 109 23.03 6.28 1.72
C LYS A 109 21.71 7.03 1.68
N ASP A 110 21.68 8.17 2.37
CA ASP A 110 20.60 9.14 2.21
C ASP A 110 20.48 9.51 0.74
N SER A 111 19.31 9.28 0.14
CA SER A 111 19.08 9.81 -1.20
C SER A 111 18.91 11.32 -1.10
N ASN A 112 19.65 12.08 -1.92
CA ASN A 112 19.29 13.46 -2.22
C ASN A 112 18.05 13.53 -3.14
N SER A 113 17.55 12.38 -3.59
CA SER A 113 16.37 12.24 -4.42
C SER A 113 15.11 12.52 -3.60
N LYS A 114 14.54 13.72 -3.79
CA LYS A 114 13.28 14.09 -3.16
C LYS A 114 12.14 13.21 -3.68
N ARG A 115 11.32 12.70 -2.77
CA ARG A 115 10.14 11.89 -3.09
C ARG A 115 8.93 12.50 -2.41
N PHE A 116 7.77 12.27 -2.99
CA PHE A 116 6.53 12.88 -2.56
C PHE A 116 5.48 11.81 -2.37
N MET A 117 4.71 11.93 -1.30
CA MET A 117 3.51 11.14 -1.07
C MET A 117 2.33 12.08 -1.27
N TRP A 118 1.56 11.86 -2.33
CA TRP A 118 0.32 12.56 -2.58
C TRP A 118 -0.80 11.87 -1.82
N LEU A 119 -1.63 12.65 -1.15
CA LEU A 119 -2.84 12.25 -0.45
C LEU A 119 -4.02 12.77 -1.27
N TYR A 120 -4.94 11.88 -1.61
CA TYR A 120 -6.23 12.26 -2.19
C TYR A 120 -7.36 11.81 -1.27
N ARG A 121 -8.23 12.75 -0.92
CA ARG A 121 -9.37 12.50 -0.04
C ARG A 121 -10.67 12.99 -0.66
N SER A 122 -11.69 12.15 -0.70
CA SER A 122 -13.03 12.58 -1.10
C SER A 122 -13.59 13.66 -0.17
N GLY A 123 -14.36 14.60 -0.70
CA GLY A 123 -15.18 15.51 0.09
C GLY A 123 -16.27 14.77 0.88
N GLY A 124 -16.81 15.44 1.91
CA GLY A 124 -17.87 14.90 2.77
C GLY A 124 -17.36 14.05 3.95
N VAL A 125 -18.31 13.68 4.81
CA VAL A 125 -18.05 12.89 6.03
C VAL A 125 -18.50 11.44 5.87
N GLU A 126 -19.48 11.18 5.00
CA GLU A 126 -20.00 9.84 4.76
C GLU A 126 -19.13 9.07 3.78
N ASN A 127 -18.67 7.88 4.18
CA ASN A 127 -17.85 6.96 3.38
C ASN A 127 -16.61 7.63 2.75
N PRO A 128 -15.70 8.20 3.57
CA PRO A 128 -14.52 8.88 3.06
C PRO A 128 -13.61 7.90 2.34
N VAL A 129 -13.18 8.28 1.13
CA VAL A 129 -12.12 7.59 0.40
C VAL A 129 -10.83 8.36 0.59
N ILE A 130 -9.77 7.68 1.04
CA ILE A 130 -8.44 8.25 1.24
C ILE A 130 -7.45 7.35 0.52
N LEU A 131 -6.68 7.92 -0.39
CA LEU A 131 -5.66 7.22 -1.17
C LEU A 131 -4.33 7.95 -1.09
N TYR A 132 -3.26 7.16 -1.09
CA TYR A 132 -1.89 7.63 -1.11
C TYR A 132 -1.23 7.22 -2.42
N ASP A 133 -0.53 8.16 -3.06
CA ASP A 133 0.20 7.93 -4.30
C ASP A 133 1.66 8.40 -4.17
N TYR A 134 2.59 7.49 -4.39
CA TYR A 134 4.00 7.74 -4.19
C TYR A 134 4.67 8.15 -5.50
N GLN A 135 5.17 9.39 -5.54
CA GLN A 135 5.64 10.04 -6.75
C GLN A 135 7.09 10.52 -6.65
N LYS A 136 7.75 10.59 -7.82
CA LYS A 136 9.14 11.05 -7.93
C LYS A 136 9.26 12.57 -7.89
N THR A 137 8.20 13.30 -8.21
CA THR A 137 8.20 14.76 -8.33
C THR A 137 6.97 15.36 -7.64
N ARG A 138 7.03 16.67 -7.40
CA ARG A 138 5.91 17.49 -6.91
C ARG A 138 5.11 18.14 -8.05
N SER A 139 5.29 17.68 -9.29
CA SER A 139 4.66 18.31 -10.44
C SER A 139 3.15 18.12 -10.39
N GLY A 140 2.37 19.14 -10.76
CA GLY A 140 0.92 19.02 -10.93
C GLY A 140 0.53 17.92 -11.92
N SER A 141 1.42 17.57 -12.85
CA SER A 141 1.23 16.45 -13.78
C SER A 141 1.04 15.09 -13.08
N CYS A 142 1.62 14.90 -11.88
CA CYS A 142 1.39 13.69 -11.09
C CYS A 142 -0.07 13.58 -10.65
N ALA A 143 -0.63 14.68 -10.15
CA ALA A 143 -2.03 14.73 -9.75
C ALA A 143 -2.97 14.65 -10.96
N GLU A 144 -2.61 15.28 -12.08
CA GLU A 144 -3.37 15.19 -13.33
C GLU A 144 -3.45 13.74 -13.85
N GLU A 145 -2.33 13.01 -13.85
CA GLU A 145 -2.30 11.61 -14.26
C GLU A 145 -3.10 10.73 -13.30
N PHE A 146 -2.96 10.95 -11.99
CA PHE A 146 -3.71 10.19 -10.99
C PHE A 146 -5.22 10.43 -11.10
N LEU A 147 -5.64 11.68 -11.29
CA LEU A 147 -7.04 12.13 -11.35
C LEU A 147 -7.62 12.10 -12.77
N LYS A 148 -6.96 11.44 -13.72
CA LYS A 148 -7.44 11.33 -15.09
C LYS A 148 -8.87 10.78 -15.15
N GLY A 149 -9.77 11.55 -15.75
CA GLY A 149 -11.20 11.21 -15.86
C GLY A 149 -12.09 11.74 -14.72
N PHE A 150 -11.52 12.43 -13.73
CA PHE A 150 -12.28 13.17 -12.72
C PHE A 150 -12.96 14.41 -13.32
N SER A 151 -14.22 14.64 -12.96
CA SER A 151 -14.96 15.86 -13.29
C SER A 151 -15.60 16.41 -12.01
N GLY A 152 -14.99 17.45 -11.45
CA GLY A 152 -15.43 18.03 -10.19
C GLY A 152 -14.46 19.07 -9.64
N TYR A 153 -14.62 19.40 -8.36
CA TYR A 153 -13.82 20.40 -7.67
C TYR A 153 -12.62 19.76 -6.98
N LEU A 154 -11.44 20.37 -7.13
CA LEU A 154 -10.21 19.94 -6.49
C LEU A 154 -9.71 21.06 -5.56
N GLN A 155 -9.58 20.76 -4.27
CA GLN A 155 -8.93 21.64 -3.31
C GLN A 155 -7.51 21.19 -3.05
N THR A 156 -6.57 22.13 -3.07
CA THR A 156 -5.17 21.92 -2.71
C THR A 156 -4.65 23.13 -1.93
N ASP A 157 -3.68 22.93 -1.05
CA ASP A 157 -3.08 23.99 -0.23
C ASP A 157 -2.11 24.89 -1.02
N TYR A 158 -1.87 24.56 -2.29
CA TYR A 158 -1.14 25.39 -3.25
C TYR A 158 -1.99 26.60 -3.69
N SER A 159 -2.20 27.55 -2.78
CA SER A 159 -2.67 28.94 -2.97
C SER A 159 -3.89 29.25 -3.86
N ASP A 160 -4.56 28.27 -4.49
CA ASP A 160 -5.71 28.47 -5.34
C ASP A 160 -6.72 27.33 -5.15
N ILE A 161 -7.93 27.66 -4.72
CA ILE A 161 -9.10 26.76 -4.80
C ILE A 161 -9.42 26.62 -6.30
N ILE A 162 -9.01 25.51 -6.92
CA ILE A 162 -9.24 25.28 -8.34
C ILE A 162 -10.65 24.68 -8.55
N ILE A 163 -11.59 25.54 -8.94
CA ILE A 163 -12.87 25.11 -9.51
C ILE A 163 -12.60 24.62 -10.95
N ILE A 164 -12.63 23.30 -11.19
CA ILE A 164 -12.44 22.72 -12.52
C ILE A 164 -13.79 22.27 -13.10
N PRO A 165 -14.39 23.01 -14.04
CA PRO A 165 -15.08 22.41 -15.16
C PRO A 165 -14.09 22.40 -16.32
N ILE A 166 -13.25 21.35 -16.37
CA ILE A 166 -12.42 20.97 -17.51
C ILE A 166 -11.62 22.13 -18.15
N PHE A 167 -10.40 22.34 -17.66
CA PHE A 167 -9.22 22.47 -18.53
C PHE A 167 -9.12 23.57 -19.60
N SER A 168 -9.83 24.71 -19.55
CA SER A 168 -9.48 25.80 -20.49
C SER A 168 -8.21 26.57 -20.11
N GLN A 169 -7.54 26.27 -18.98
CA GLN A 169 -6.50 27.18 -18.46
C GLN A 169 -5.47 26.60 -17.48
N ILE A 170 -5.31 25.28 -17.33
CA ILE A 170 -4.45 24.73 -16.27
C ILE A 170 -2.94 25.00 -16.52
N PHE A 171 -2.51 25.36 -17.74
CA PHE A 171 -1.10 25.66 -18.05
C PHE A 171 -0.86 26.77 -19.10
N SER A 172 -1.76 27.72 -19.29
CA SER A 172 -1.56 28.70 -20.37
C SER A 172 -0.58 29.85 -20.11
N ASN A 173 -0.03 30.09 -18.90
CA ASN A 173 0.91 31.23 -18.75
C ASN A 173 1.76 31.31 -17.45
N GLN A 174 2.68 30.39 -17.17
CA GLN A 174 3.90 30.71 -16.42
C GLN A 174 5.06 29.81 -16.89
N ALA A 175 5.64 30.07 -18.06
CA ALA A 175 6.84 30.91 -18.17
C ALA A 175 6.73 32.30 -17.50
N ILE A 176 7.63 32.58 -16.56
CA ILE A 176 8.54 33.76 -16.48
C ILE A 176 9.10 33.86 -15.04
N HIS A 177 10.43 33.72 -14.96
CA HIS A 177 11.39 33.91 -13.85
C HIS A 177 11.42 32.92 -12.67
#